data_AF-A0A956KKA6-F1
#
_entry.id   AF-A0A956KKA6-F1
#
_cell.length_a   1.000
_cell.length_b   1.000
_cell.length_c   1.000
_cell.angle_alpha   90.00
_cell.angle_beta   90.00
_cell.angle_gamma   90.00
#
_symmetry.space_group_name_H-M   'P 1'
#
loop_
_entity.id
_entity.type
_entity.pdbx_description
1 polymer ?
#
loop_
_entity_poly.entity_id
_entity_poly.type
_entity_poly.pdbx_seq_one_letter_code
_entity_poly.pdbx_strand_id
1 'polypeptide(L)'
;GSPTPAFVALVTKMNQKGLIQPPLTNGQESQEIAAMAKLLLGKSGPAGWKLPGIANSSPLLVRRVPRYDNQHLPGVGIRDPHCAGRRNTLGDDVPESLQKFAGEAWQLSSGGGLADHYDYAEAVLVGDDFGVLHAFHYDSGNELFGFLPLALINNSRRLALNGADNFGQPDELSEHIYGVASTVNVGWIYDEQKQKWRHLAVFGLGPGGSELIALDVSHMGRLQDDDPFDVLWTSSTTSMAGQYATTLGQTWSRPALTYAVANDSLALAPKAYLVFGSGYRDGGGDPHRGRVLWRVDALTGESSSERALLPLPTTGTTFDAEDDLTAVADVAVTSHCLSRYWGEMQEAYYADPAGRLYRWDLAAATSDVDSFPHVADSGGKWALDDQGYAAAKEAFRFPACQGDGDYACTIGPIAANGNKGDVFTFAPAVISKNRIDGVDDPGSVLPLGDRDQLLIALASGNPNDAAIDGGDDDNDFHSSIY
;
A
#
# COMPACT_ATOMS: atom_id res chain seq x y z
N GLY A 1 -5.56 -30.31 -6.60
CA GLY A 1 -4.80 -31.38 -5.92
C GLY A 1 -5.54 -31.85 -4.68
N SER A 2 -4.98 -32.82 -3.95
CA SER A 2 -5.31 -33.06 -2.54
C SER A 2 -4.47 -32.12 -1.67
N PRO A 3 -4.93 -31.71 -0.46
CA PRO A 3 -4.10 -30.90 0.44
C PRO A 3 -2.81 -31.63 0.80
N THR A 4 -1.72 -30.89 0.96
CA THR A 4 -0.45 -31.44 1.44
C THR A 4 -0.55 -31.75 2.95
N PRO A 5 0.28 -32.66 3.49
CA PRO A 5 0.33 -32.89 4.93
C PRO A 5 0.64 -31.63 5.75
N ALA A 6 1.47 -30.73 5.21
CA ALA A 6 1.78 -29.44 5.84
C ALA A 6 0.55 -28.55 5.97
N PHE A 7 -0.27 -28.43 4.92
CA PHE A 7 -1.51 -27.68 4.97
C PHE A 7 -2.51 -28.28 5.97
N VAL A 8 -2.66 -29.61 5.99
CA VAL A 8 -3.52 -30.31 6.96
C VAL A 8 -3.08 -30.02 8.40
N ALA A 9 -1.78 -30.11 8.68
CA ALA A 9 -1.24 -29.81 10.00
C ALA A 9 -1.47 -28.34 10.41
N LEU A 10 -1.28 -27.40 9.48
CA LEU A 10 -1.52 -25.98 9.70
C LEU A 10 -2.98 -25.71 10.09
N VAL A 11 -3.94 -26.13 9.24
CA VAL A 11 -5.37 -25.89 9.48
C VAL A 11 -5.82 -26.55 10.79
N THR A 12 -5.34 -27.76 11.08
CA THR A 12 -5.64 -28.46 12.34
C THR A 12 -5.15 -27.67 13.56
N LYS A 13 -3.91 -27.16 13.51
CA LYS A 13 -3.33 -26.33 14.58
C LYS A 13 -4.10 -25.03 14.76
N MET A 14 -4.56 -24.41 13.67
CA MET A 14 -5.36 -23.19 13.73
C MET A 14 -6.75 -23.44 14.31
N ASN A 15 -7.39 -24.56 13.94
CA ASN A 15 -8.65 -24.98 14.53
C ASN A 15 -8.53 -25.21 16.05
N GLN A 16 -7.46 -25.87 16.49
CA GLN A 16 -7.18 -26.07 17.92
C GLN A 16 -6.98 -24.76 18.68
N LYS A 17 -6.51 -23.71 18.01
CA LYS A 17 -6.37 -22.35 18.56
C LYS A 17 -7.67 -21.53 18.48
N GLY A 18 -8.75 -22.07 17.92
CA GLY A 18 -10.01 -21.34 17.73
C GLY A 18 -9.99 -20.31 16.60
N LEU A 19 -8.99 -20.38 15.70
CA LEU A 19 -8.82 -19.44 14.57
C LEU A 19 -9.55 -19.88 13.29
N ILE A 20 -10.24 -21.01 13.33
CA ILE A 20 -11.08 -21.53 12.24
C ILE A 20 -12.53 -21.47 12.68
N GLN A 21 -13.36 -20.78 11.92
CA GLN A 21 -14.77 -20.52 12.20
C GLN A 21 -15.62 -20.71 10.93
N PRO A 22 -16.67 -21.57 11.00
CA PRO A 22 -16.98 -22.45 12.13
C PRO A 22 -15.87 -23.50 12.33
N PRO A 23 -15.68 -23.99 13.58
CA PRO A 23 -14.68 -25.02 13.86
C PRO A 23 -14.84 -26.25 12.96
N LEU A 24 -13.76 -27.00 12.79
CA LEU A 24 -13.81 -28.28 12.09
C LEU A 24 -14.69 -29.28 12.88
N THR A 25 -15.48 -30.06 12.14
CA THR A 25 -16.38 -31.04 12.71
C THR A 25 -15.61 -32.31 13.08
N ASN A 26 -15.74 -32.75 14.34
CA ASN A 26 -15.08 -33.97 14.82
C ASN A 26 -15.42 -35.18 13.94
N GLY A 27 -14.39 -35.84 13.40
CA GLY A 27 -14.53 -36.99 12.50
C GLY A 27 -14.73 -36.63 11.02
N GLN A 28 -14.79 -35.35 10.66
CA GLN A 28 -14.89 -34.87 9.28
C GLN A 28 -13.75 -33.92 8.89
N GLU A 29 -12.76 -33.71 9.76
CA GLU A 29 -11.70 -32.71 9.60
C GLU A 29 -10.95 -32.88 8.26
N SER A 30 -10.59 -34.10 7.91
CA SER A 30 -9.91 -34.41 6.64
C SER A 30 -10.74 -34.03 5.41
N GLN A 31 -12.06 -34.22 5.46
CA GLN A 31 -12.97 -33.89 4.36
C GLN A 31 -13.13 -32.37 4.23
N GLU A 32 -13.28 -31.68 5.36
CA GLU A 32 -13.44 -30.22 5.41
C GLU A 32 -12.16 -29.50 4.98
N ILE A 33 -10.99 -29.95 5.45
CA ILE A 33 -9.69 -29.42 5.00
C ILE A 33 -9.48 -29.67 3.50
N ALA A 34 -9.90 -30.84 3.00
CA ALA A 34 -9.87 -31.11 1.57
C ALA A 34 -10.84 -30.20 0.78
N ALA A 35 -11.99 -29.82 1.34
CA ALA A 35 -12.90 -28.87 0.72
C ALA A 35 -12.28 -27.46 0.66
N MET A 36 -11.65 -27.00 1.74
CA MET A 36 -10.89 -25.73 1.76
C MET A 36 -9.81 -25.71 0.67
N ALA A 37 -9.00 -26.77 0.55
CA ALA A 37 -7.97 -26.86 -0.48
C ALA A 37 -8.53 -26.92 -1.90
N LYS A 38 -9.70 -27.54 -2.11
CA LYS A 38 -10.36 -27.54 -3.41
C LYS A 38 -10.86 -26.15 -3.78
N LEU A 39 -11.44 -25.42 -2.82
CA LEU A 39 -11.88 -24.05 -2.99
C LEU A 39 -10.70 -23.16 -3.45
N LEU A 40 -9.61 -23.17 -2.68
CA LEU A 40 -8.41 -22.37 -2.96
C LEU A 40 -7.77 -22.69 -4.33
N LEU A 41 -7.94 -23.92 -4.82
CA LEU A 41 -7.42 -24.35 -6.12
C LEU A 41 -8.44 -24.16 -7.26
N GLY A 42 -9.58 -23.51 -7.02
CA GLY A 42 -10.65 -23.34 -8.01
C GLY A 42 -11.27 -24.66 -8.50
N LYS A 43 -11.05 -25.78 -7.78
CA LYS A 43 -11.43 -27.10 -8.28
C LYS A 43 -12.94 -27.26 -8.21
N SER A 44 -13.54 -27.63 -9.33
CA SER A 44 -14.99 -27.83 -9.48
C SER A 44 -15.82 -26.55 -9.37
N GLY A 45 -15.19 -25.37 -9.48
CA GLY A 45 -15.92 -24.12 -9.69
C GLY A 45 -16.64 -24.11 -11.06
N PRO A 46 -17.76 -23.39 -11.18
CA PRO A 46 -18.50 -23.28 -12.44
C PRO A 46 -17.65 -22.64 -13.54
N ALA A 47 -17.90 -23.02 -14.80
CA ALA A 47 -17.19 -22.42 -15.93
C ALA A 47 -17.56 -20.95 -16.11
N GLY A 48 -16.58 -20.11 -16.48
CA GLY A 48 -16.80 -18.67 -16.70
C GLY A 48 -16.86 -17.83 -15.44
N TRP A 49 -16.53 -18.43 -14.28
CA TRP A 49 -16.43 -17.69 -13.03
C TRP A 49 -15.22 -16.75 -13.06
N LYS A 50 -15.46 -15.48 -12.77
CA LYS A 50 -14.41 -14.45 -12.66
C LYS A 50 -13.78 -14.56 -11.28
N LEU A 51 -12.50 -14.22 -11.16
CA LEU A 51 -11.96 -13.85 -9.85
C LEU A 51 -12.90 -12.79 -9.26
N PRO A 52 -13.59 -13.07 -8.14
CA PRO A 52 -14.43 -12.11 -7.49
C PRO A 52 -13.48 -11.00 -7.05
N GLY A 53 -13.62 -9.85 -7.68
CA GLY A 53 -12.84 -8.66 -7.43
C GLY A 53 -13.82 -7.54 -7.27
N ILE A 54 -14.15 -7.22 -6.04
CA ILE A 54 -14.68 -5.90 -5.70
C ILE A 54 -13.57 -4.90 -6.07
N ALA A 55 -13.97 -3.72 -6.54
CA ALA A 55 -13.18 -2.77 -7.32
C ALA A 55 -11.88 -2.20 -6.68
N ASN A 56 -11.41 -2.71 -5.53
CA ASN A 56 -10.33 -2.10 -4.75
C ASN A 56 -8.94 -2.72 -5.01
N SER A 57 -8.84 -3.98 -5.48
CA SER A 57 -7.56 -4.57 -5.90
C SER A 57 -7.38 -4.44 -7.42
N SER A 58 -6.61 -3.44 -7.84
CA SER A 58 -6.23 -3.28 -9.24
C SER A 58 -5.08 -4.22 -9.59
N PRO A 59 -5.12 -4.91 -10.75
CA PRO A 59 -3.99 -5.70 -11.22
C PRO A 59 -2.73 -4.83 -11.38
N LEU A 60 -1.61 -5.29 -10.84
CA LEU A 60 -0.33 -4.60 -10.91
C LEU A 60 0.68 -5.41 -11.71
N LEU A 61 1.42 -4.73 -12.59
CA LEU A 61 2.43 -5.38 -13.42
C LEU A 61 3.82 -5.34 -12.76
N VAL A 62 4.38 -6.51 -12.52
CA VAL A 62 5.78 -6.74 -12.16
C VAL A 62 6.59 -6.95 -13.45
N ARG A 63 7.53 -6.04 -13.71
CA ARG A 63 8.41 -6.12 -14.87
C ARG A 63 9.87 -6.19 -14.47
N ARG A 64 10.65 -6.86 -15.31
CA ARG A 64 12.11 -6.76 -15.30
C ARG A 64 12.54 -5.34 -15.66
N VAL A 65 13.78 -5.00 -15.31
CA VAL A 65 14.41 -3.77 -15.80
C VAL A 65 14.45 -3.83 -17.32
N PRO A 66 13.85 -2.89 -18.07
CA PRO A 66 13.84 -2.95 -19.53
C PRO A 66 15.25 -3.00 -20.12
N ARG A 67 15.45 -3.75 -21.20
CA ARG A 67 16.69 -3.68 -21.96
C ARG A 67 16.82 -2.28 -22.56
N TYR A 68 18.00 -1.68 -22.45
CA TYR A 68 18.28 -0.43 -23.14
C TYR A 68 18.10 -0.61 -24.65
N ASP A 69 17.26 0.21 -25.25
CA ASP A 69 17.02 0.25 -26.68
C ASP A 69 17.36 1.66 -27.18
N ASN A 70 18.47 1.78 -27.92
CA ASN A 70 18.93 3.06 -28.46
C ASN A 70 18.08 3.59 -29.63
N GLN A 71 17.13 2.80 -30.13
CA GLN A 71 16.16 3.19 -31.16
C GLN A 71 14.81 3.57 -30.55
N HIS A 72 14.56 3.19 -29.30
CA HIS A 72 13.35 3.50 -28.58
C HIS A 72 13.62 4.57 -27.52
N LEU A 73 13.26 5.83 -27.85
CA LEU A 73 13.07 6.84 -26.82
C LEU A 73 11.77 6.49 -26.09
N PRO A 74 11.78 6.14 -24.80
CA PRO A 74 10.55 5.79 -24.09
C PRO A 74 9.54 6.93 -24.20
N GLY A 75 8.38 6.64 -24.81
CA GLY A 75 7.28 7.59 -24.97
C GLY A 75 6.36 7.68 -23.74
N VAL A 76 6.63 6.87 -22.71
CA VAL A 76 5.94 6.97 -21.42
C VAL A 76 6.66 7.99 -20.57
N GLY A 77 5.96 9.08 -20.24
CA GLY A 77 6.38 9.99 -19.20
C GLY A 77 6.68 9.20 -17.94
N ILE A 78 7.74 9.58 -17.23
CA ILE A 78 7.96 9.17 -15.85
C ILE A 78 6.60 9.38 -15.15
N ARG A 79 6.03 8.31 -14.56
CA ARG A 79 4.70 8.37 -13.86
C ARG A 79 4.66 9.41 -12.74
N ASP A 80 5.84 9.87 -12.39
CA ASP A 80 6.20 11.03 -11.61
C ASP A 80 6.80 12.05 -12.61
N PRO A 81 6.01 12.97 -13.19
CA PRO A 81 6.54 14.01 -14.08
C PRO A 81 7.42 15.05 -13.35
N HIS A 82 7.56 14.93 -12.03
CA HIS A 82 8.35 15.86 -11.22
C HIS A 82 9.85 15.65 -11.51
N CYS A 83 10.33 14.42 -11.70
CA CYS A 83 11.75 14.10 -11.81
C CYS A 83 12.39 14.21 -13.22
N ALA A 84 11.66 14.65 -14.25
CA ALA A 84 12.13 14.65 -15.64
C ALA A 84 13.24 15.68 -15.99
N GLY A 85 13.72 16.48 -15.01
CA GLY A 85 14.44 17.73 -15.28
C GLY A 85 15.98 17.74 -15.23
N ARG A 86 16.65 16.85 -14.50
CA ARG A 86 18.12 17.02 -14.27
C ARG A 86 18.96 16.48 -15.42
N ARG A 87 20.01 17.16 -15.89
CA ARG A 87 20.99 16.63 -16.87
C ARG A 87 21.94 15.65 -16.15
N ASN A 88 22.21 14.48 -16.73
CA ASN A 88 23.32 13.64 -16.26
C ASN A 88 24.60 14.47 -16.36
N THR A 89 25.21 14.77 -15.22
CA THR A 89 26.61 15.22 -15.19
C THR A 89 27.47 14.06 -15.69
N LEU A 90 28.52 14.37 -16.46
CA LEU A 90 29.39 13.35 -17.02
C LEU A 90 30.08 12.58 -15.86
N GLY A 91 29.74 11.31 -15.67
CA GLY A 91 30.27 10.46 -14.58
C GLY A 91 29.29 10.11 -13.46
N ASP A 92 28.04 10.58 -13.49
CA ASP A 92 26.98 10.07 -12.61
C ASP A 92 26.36 8.80 -13.22
N ASP A 93 26.74 7.63 -12.69
CA ASP A 93 26.18 6.34 -13.06
C ASP A 93 25.45 5.68 -11.88
N VAL A 94 24.50 4.82 -12.21
CA VAL A 94 23.82 3.96 -11.23
C VAL A 94 24.78 2.92 -10.62
N PRO A 95 24.51 2.36 -9.43
CA PRO A 95 25.42 1.43 -8.78
C PRO A 95 25.72 0.22 -9.68
N GLU A 96 26.97 -0.26 -9.70
CA GLU A 96 27.37 -1.43 -10.50
C GLU A 96 26.52 -2.67 -10.17
N SER A 97 26.12 -2.80 -8.90
CA SER A 97 25.22 -3.88 -8.45
C SER A 97 23.84 -3.82 -9.13
N LEU A 98 23.31 -2.63 -9.41
CA LEU A 98 22.04 -2.47 -10.12
C LEU A 98 22.20 -2.82 -11.60
N GLN A 99 23.31 -2.41 -12.22
CA GLN A 99 23.62 -2.76 -13.61
C GLN A 99 23.72 -4.29 -13.77
N LYS A 100 24.41 -4.94 -12.82
CA LYS A 100 24.51 -6.40 -12.76
C LYS A 100 23.14 -7.06 -12.60
N PHE A 101 22.32 -6.61 -11.64
CA PHE A 101 20.96 -7.11 -11.45
C PHE A 101 20.10 -6.96 -12.70
N ALA A 102 20.16 -5.81 -13.37
CA ALA A 102 19.45 -5.57 -14.62
C ALA A 102 19.87 -6.55 -15.72
N GLY A 103 21.16 -6.87 -15.83
CA GLY A 103 21.66 -7.89 -16.75
C GLY A 103 21.19 -9.30 -16.38
N GLU A 104 21.26 -9.67 -15.11
CA GLU A 104 20.85 -10.98 -14.58
C GLU A 104 19.35 -11.25 -14.73
N ALA A 105 18.50 -10.22 -14.61
CA ALA A 105 17.06 -10.32 -14.83
C ALA A 105 16.68 -10.84 -16.24
N TRP A 106 17.58 -10.74 -17.21
CA TRP A 106 17.39 -11.22 -18.58
C TRP A 106 18.18 -12.48 -18.91
N GLN A 107 18.85 -13.09 -17.94
CA GLN A 107 19.52 -14.37 -18.14
C GLN A 107 18.48 -15.50 -18.12
N LEU A 108 18.65 -16.44 -19.05
CA LEU A 108 17.84 -17.65 -19.08
C LEU A 108 18.43 -18.65 -18.08
N SER A 109 17.56 -19.23 -17.29
CA SER A 109 17.81 -20.41 -16.47
C SER A 109 17.21 -21.65 -17.13
N SER A 110 17.75 -22.80 -16.78
CA SER A 110 17.20 -24.11 -17.15
C SER A 110 17.24 -25.01 -15.91
N GLY A 111 16.28 -25.93 -15.80
CA GLY A 111 16.09 -26.73 -14.59
C GLY A 111 14.65 -26.68 -14.12
N GLY A 112 14.35 -27.35 -13.01
CA GLY A 112 13.01 -27.33 -12.44
C GLY A 112 11.90 -27.67 -13.43
N GLY A 113 12.13 -28.67 -14.29
CA GLY A 113 11.16 -29.26 -15.24
C GLY A 113 10.46 -28.28 -16.18
N LEU A 114 10.99 -27.06 -16.32
CA LEU A 114 10.65 -26.09 -17.34
C LEU A 114 11.76 -26.07 -18.41
N ALA A 115 11.42 -25.62 -19.61
CA ALA A 115 12.42 -25.26 -20.62
C ALA A 115 13.20 -24.00 -20.18
N ASP A 116 13.98 -23.42 -21.09
CA ASP A 116 14.62 -22.12 -20.85
C ASP A 116 13.57 -21.10 -20.39
N HIS A 117 13.77 -20.55 -19.20
CA HIS A 117 12.87 -19.60 -18.58
C HIS A 117 13.66 -18.48 -17.91
N TYR A 118 12.98 -17.41 -17.54
CA TYR A 118 13.56 -16.36 -16.72
C TYR A 118 13.22 -16.63 -15.26
N ASP A 119 14.23 -16.72 -14.39
CA ASP A 119 14.00 -16.74 -12.94
C ASP A 119 13.16 -15.54 -12.52
N TYR A 120 13.51 -14.37 -13.04
CA TYR A 120 12.73 -13.15 -12.89
C TYR A 120 11.64 -13.09 -13.96
N ALA A 121 10.59 -13.89 -13.78
CA ALA A 121 9.41 -13.84 -14.63
C ALA A 121 8.66 -12.50 -14.49
N GLU A 122 8.13 -11.97 -15.59
CA GLU A 122 7.22 -10.82 -15.54
C GLU A 122 5.80 -11.34 -15.25
N ALA A 123 5.09 -10.68 -14.34
CA ALA A 123 3.80 -11.17 -13.88
C ALA A 123 2.82 -10.04 -13.57
N VAL A 124 1.53 -10.35 -13.64
CA VAL A 124 0.45 -9.52 -13.11
C VAL A 124 0.08 -10.06 -11.74
N LEU A 125 0.19 -9.21 -10.72
CA LEU A 125 -0.23 -9.50 -9.36
C LEU A 125 -1.63 -8.95 -9.12
N VAL A 126 -2.52 -9.74 -8.53
CA VAL A 126 -3.89 -9.32 -8.21
C VAL A 126 -4.40 -10.09 -6.98
N GLY A 127 -4.96 -9.36 -6.02
CA GLY A 127 -5.64 -9.97 -4.89
C GLY A 127 -7.08 -10.32 -5.23
N ASP A 128 -7.62 -11.36 -4.61
CA ASP A 128 -9.01 -11.77 -4.77
C ASP A 128 -9.80 -11.74 -3.45
N ASP A 129 -11.12 -11.87 -3.55
CA ASP A 129 -12.00 -11.87 -2.38
C ASP A 129 -11.91 -13.18 -1.56
N PHE A 130 -11.28 -14.23 -2.09
CA PHE A 130 -11.02 -15.46 -1.33
C PHE A 130 -9.88 -15.29 -0.33
N GLY A 131 -9.08 -14.24 -0.52
CA GLY A 131 -7.92 -13.94 0.30
C GLY A 131 -6.63 -14.44 -0.32
N VAL A 132 -6.59 -14.71 -1.62
CA VAL A 132 -5.42 -15.16 -2.33
C VAL A 132 -4.85 -14.00 -3.15
N LEU A 133 -3.54 -13.78 -3.03
CA LEU A 133 -2.79 -13.00 -3.98
C LEU A 133 -2.33 -13.92 -5.11
N HIS A 134 -2.81 -13.68 -6.32
CA HIS A 134 -2.42 -14.42 -7.51
C HIS A 134 -1.29 -13.71 -8.26
N ALA A 135 -0.42 -14.49 -8.87
CA ALA A 135 0.54 -14.03 -9.85
C ALA A 135 0.30 -14.76 -11.18
N PHE A 136 0.00 -14.02 -12.24
CA PHE A 136 -0.18 -14.57 -13.59
C PHE A 136 0.99 -14.15 -14.47
N HIS A 137 1.62 -15.10 -15.17
CA HIS A 137 2.68 -14.81 -16.12
C HIS A 137 2.19 -13.82 -17.18
N TYR A 138 2.91 -12.72 -17.38
CA TYR A 138 2.47 -11.59 -18.19
C TYR A 138 2.07 -11.98 -19.62
N ASP A 139 2.88 -12.81 -20.30
CA ASP A 139 2.63 -13.16 -21.71
C ASP A 139 1.61 -14.29 -21.92
N SER A 140 1.58 -15.29 -21.02
CA SER A 140 0.78 -16.51 -21.24
C SER A 140 -0.54 -16.50 -20.46
N GLY A 141 -0.65 -15.67 -19.42
CA GLY A 141 -1.76 -15.70 -18.47
C GLY A 141 -1.77 -16.93 -17.56
N ASN A 142 -0.77 -17.83 -17.65
CA ASN A 142 -0.67 -18.97 -16.75
C ASN A 142 -0.36 -18.49 -15.33
N GLU A 143 -1.07 -19.04 -14.35
CA GLU A 143 -0.80 -18.76 -12.94
C GLU A 143 0.58 -19.33 -12.55
N LEU A 144 1.42 -18.46 -11.98
CA LEU A 144 2.73 -18.79 -11.44
C LEU A 144 2.60 -19.28 -10.00
N PHE A 145 1.85 -18.54 -9.17
CA PHE A 145 1.55 -18.92 -7.80
C PHE A 145 0.26 -18.25 -7.30
N GLY A 146 -0.29 -18.81 -6.22
CA GLY A 146 -1.29 -18.17 -5.36
C GLY A 146 -0.78 -18.16 -3.92
N PHE A 147 -0.81 -17.00 -3.27
CA PHE A 147 -0.37 -16.81 -1.88
C PHE A 147 -1.58 -16.49 -1.00
N LEU A 148 -1.83 -17.33 0.00
CA LEU A 148 -2.87 -17.13 1.01
C LEU A 148 -2.23 -16.60 2.31
N PRO A 149 -2.45 -15.32 2.68
CA PRO A 149 -2.06 -14.81 3.99
C PRO A 149 -2.63 -15.65 5.12
N LEU A 150 -1.83 -15.86 6.16
CA LEU A 150 -2.26 -16.66 7.31
C LEU A 150 -3.48 -16.05 8.00
N ALA A 151 -3.60 -14.72 8.04
CA ALA A 151 -4.77 -14.03 8.57
C ALA A 151 -6.08 -14.36 7.82
N LEU A 152 -6.00 -14.74 6.54
CA LEU A 152 -7.16 -14.99 5.68
C LEU A 152 -7.50 -16.47 5.50
N ILE A 153 -6.75 -17.39 6.10
CA ILE A 153 -7.02 -18.83 5.97
C ILE A 153 -8.43 -19.21 6.45
N ASN A 154 -9.01 -18.46 7.38
CA ASN A 154 -10.38 -18.68 7.83
C ASN A 154 -11.44 -18.39 6.74
N ASN A 155 -11.14 -17.48 5.80
CA ASN A 155 -12.04 -17.21 4.68
C ASN A 155 -12.25 -18.48 3.86
N SER A 156 -11.19 -19.27 3.63
CA SER A 156 -11.29 -20.55 2.93
C SER A 156 -12.21 -21.55 3.64
N ARG A 157 -12.29 -21.52 4.98
CA ARG A 157 -13.25 -22.33 5.74
C ARG A 157 -14.67 -21.86 5.51
N ARG A 158 -14.94 -20.57 5.69
CA ARG A 158 -16.28 -19.98 5.55
C ARG A 158 -16.83 -20.20 4.15
N LEU A 159 -16.03 -19.90 3.14
CA LEU A 159 -16.42 -19.99 1.73
C LEU A 159 -16.57 -21.44 1.25
N ALA A 160 -15.75 -22.38 1.75
CA ALA A 160 -15.87 -23.78 1.35
C ALA A 160 -17.18 -24.45 1.81
N LEU A 161 -17.87 -23.87 2.81
CA LEU A 161 -19.17 -24.37 3.30
C LEU A 161 -20.32 -24.10 2.34
N ASN A 162 -20.18 -23.10 1.46
CA ASN A 162 -21.21 -22.77 0.45
C ASN A 162 -21.34 -23.87 -0.62
N GLY A 163 -20.32 -24.73 -0.74
CA GLY A 163 -20.28 -25.81 -1.71
C GLY A 163 -19.85 -25.34 -3.11
N ALA A 164 -19.57 -26.30 -3.99
CA ALA A 164 -19.07 -26.01 -5.34
C ALA A 164 -20.13 -25.39 -6.27
N ASP A 165 -21.41 -25.62 -6.02
CA ASP A 165 -22.50 -25.06 -6.83
C ASP A 165 -22.76 -23.58 -6.49
N ASN A 166 -22.44 -23.17 -5.25
CA ASN A 166 -22.45 -21.77 -4.80
C ASN A 166 -21.01 -21.27 -4.60
N PHE A 167 -20.09 -21.76 -5.43
CA PHE A 167 -18.69 -21.37 -5.39
C PHE A 167 -18.61 -19.85 -5.56
N GLY A 168 -18.26 -19.15 -4.49
CA GLY A 168 -18.20 -17.70 -4.50
C GLY A 168 -18.67 -17.01 -3.24
N GLN A 169 -19.03 -15.74 -3.45
CA GLN A 169 -19.46 -14.81 -2.42
C GLN A 169 -20.98 -14.85 -2.27
N PRO A 170 -21.51 -14.54 -1.08
CA PRO A 170 -22.94 -14.29 -0.91
C PRO A 170 -23.44 -13.20 -1.87
N ASP A 171 -24.71 -13.29 -2.30
CA ASP A 171 -25.33 -12.28 -3.17
C ASP A 171 -25.48 -10.93 -2.46
N GLU A 172 -25.64 -10.93 -1.14
CA GLU A 172 -25.74 -9.73 -0.32
C GLU A 172 -24.34 -9.16 -0.01
N LEU A 173 -24.11 -7.90 -0.40
CA LEU A 173 -22.82 -7.22 -0.18
C LEU A 173 -22.46 -7.10 1.31
N SER A 174 -23.45 -6.98 2.19
CA SER A 174 -23.26 -6.96 3.65
C SER A 174 -22.75 -8.28 4.22
N GLU A 175 -22.93 -9.38 3.50
CA GLU A 175 -22.44 -10.71 3.89
C GLU A 175 -21.12 -11.07 3.19
N HIS A 176 -20.62 -10.19 2.33
CA HIS A 176 -19.40 -10.40 1.55
C HIS A 176 -18.20 -10.64 2.46
N ILE A 177 -17.47 -11.72 2.20
CA ILE A 177 -16.20 -12.02 2.87
C ILE A 177 -15.07 -11.43 2.04
N TYR A 178 -14.48 -10.35 2.54
CA TYR A 178 -13.37 -9.67 1.88
C TYR A 178 -12.04 -10.41 2.08
N GLY A 179 -11.29 -10.52 0.99
CA GLY A 179 -9.99 -11.18 0.92
C GLY A 179 -8.82 -10.19 0.83
N VAL A 180 -7.95 -10.36 -0.16
CA VAL A 180 -6.87 -9.40 -0.46
C VAL A 180 -7.47 -8.31 -1.35
N ALA A 181 -8.14 -7.36 -0.72
CA ALA A 181 -8.86 -6.30 -1.42
C ALA A 181 -8.03 -5.02 -1.65
N SER A 182 -6.79 -4.96 -1.17
CA SER A 182 -5.88 -3.85 -1.48
C SER A 182 -5.17 -4.08 -2.80
N THR A 183 -4.93 -3.00 -3.54
CA THR A 183 -3.97 -3.03 -4.66
C THR A 183 -2.55 -3.22 -4.13
N VAL A 184 -1.76 -4.06 -4.79
CA VAL A 184 -0.34 -4.28 -4.48
C VAL A 184 0.49 -3.09 -4.97
N ASN A 185 1.51 -2.70 -4.22
CA ASN A 185 2.56 -1.79 -4.67
C ASN A 185 3.87 -2.56 -4.87
N VAL A 186 4.66 -2.18 -5.88
CA VAL A 186 5.93 -2.84 -6.18
C VAL A 186 7.06 -1.86 -6.45
N GLY A 187 8.27 -2.29 -6.15
CA GLY A 187 9.48 -1.59 -6.59
C GLY A 187 10.76 -2.30 -6.18
N TRP A 188 11.89 -1.82 -6.68
CA TRP A 188 13.18 -2.44 -6.42
C TRP A 188 13.78 -1.93 -5.12
N ILE A 189 14.25 -2.85 -4.29
CA ILE A 189 14.92 -2.52 -3.03
C ILE A 189 16.29 -3.19 -3.00
N TYR A 190 17.23 -2.58 -2.30
CA TYR A 190 18.54 -3.16 -2.06
C TYR A 190 18.60 -3.77 -0.65
N ASP A 191 18.85 -5.08 -0.59
CA ASP A 191 19.08 -5.81 0.65
C ASP A 191 20.56 -5.69 1.03
N GLU A 192 20.88 -4.71 1.88
CA GLU A 192 22.24 -4.42 2.30
C GLU A 192 22.89 -5.60 3.03
N GLN A 193 22.12 -6.40 3.78
CA GLN A 193 22.66 -7.54 4.52
C GLN A 193 23.07 -8.67 3.58
N LYS A 194 22.27 -8.93 2.54
CA LYS A 194 22.55 -9.96 1.53
C LYS A 194 23.29 -9.43 0.31
N GLN A 195 23.53 -8.13 0.24
CA GLN A 195 24.18 -7.42 -0.87
C GLN A 195 23.51 -7.72 -2.23
N LYS A 196 22.17 -7.77 -2.26
CA LYS A 196 21.41 -8.12 -3.47
C LYS A 196 20.20 -7.21 -3.69
N TRP A 197 19.85 -7.01 -4.96
CA TRP A 197 18.61 -6.36 -5.35
C TRP A 197 17.44 -7.34 -5.29
N ARG A 198 16.27 -6.83 -4.90
CA ARG A 198 15.00 -7.55 -4.81
C ARG A 198 13.90 -6.75 -5.50
N HIS A 199 12.84 -7.43 -5.92
CA HIS A 199 11.62 -6.75 -6.36
C HIS A 199 10.58 -6.96 -5.27
N LEU A 200 10.32 -5.92 -4.50
CA LEU A 200 9.35 -5.95 -3.43
C LEU A 200 7.94 -5.91 -4.01
N ALA A 201 7.04 -6.74 -3.48
CA ALA A 201 5.60 -6.59 -3.58
C ALA A 201 5.03 -6.40 -2.18
N VAL A 202 4.39 -5.27 -1.92
CA VAL A 202 3.83 -4.91 -0.61
C VAL A 202 2.35 -4.60 -0.72
N PHE A 203 1.56 -5.09 0.23
CA PHE A 203 0.12 -4.90 0.23
C PHE A 203 -0.47 -5.09 1.63
N GLY A 204 -1.62 -4.48 1.84
CA GLY A 204 -2.53 -4.81 2.93
C GLY A 204 -3.65 -5.75 2.47
N LEU A 205 -4.55 -6.07 3.39
CA LEU A 205 -5.74 -6.87 3.10
C LEU A 205 -6.96 -6.02 2.75
N GLY A 206 -6.85 -4.68 2.77
CA GLY A 206 -8.00 -3.79 2.63
C GLY A 206 -9.07 -4.08 3.71
N PRO A 207 -10.37 -4.13 3.37
CA PRO A 207 -11.42 -4.58 4.29
C PRO A 207 -11.29 -6.04 4.76
N GLY A 208 -10.45 -6.87 4.13
CA GLY A 208 -10.26 -8.27 4.54
C GLY A 208 -9.51 -8.46 5.85
N GLY A 209 -8.81 -7.44 6.35
CA GLY A 209 -8.13 -7.53 7.64
C GLY A 209 -7.05 -6.48 7.87
N SER A 210 -6.31 -6.65 8.96
CA SER A 210 -5.37 -5.66 9.50
C SER A 210 -3.89 -6.02 9.35
N GLU A 211 -3.55 -6.87 8.37
CA GLU A 211 -2.18 -7.34 8.15
C GLU A 211 -1.55 -6.63 6.95
N LEU A 212 -0.26 -6.30 7.08
CA LEU A 212 0.58 -5.85 5.98
C LEU A 212 1.59 -6.94 5.66
N ILE A 213 1.89 -7.12 4.37
CA ILE A 213 2.72 -8.21 3.88
C ILE A 213 3.68 -7.67 2.83
N ALA A 214 4.94 -8.09 2.93
CA ALA A 214 5.98 -7.81 1.97
C ALA A 214 6.61 -9.10 1.44
N LEU A 215 6.63 -9.23 0.12
CA LEU A 215 7.17 -10.38 -0.62
C LEU A 215 8.35 -9.93 -1.49
N ASP A 216 9.35 -10.79 -1.67
CA ASP A 216 10.33 -10.67 -2.75
C ASP A 216 9.88 -11.50 -3.93
N VAL A 217 9.45 -10.84 -5.00
CA VAL A 217 8.95 -11.45 -6.24
C VAL A 217 9.98 -11.42 -7.37
N SER A 218 11.27 -11.29 -7.06
CA SER A 218 12.35 -11.27 -8.06
C SER A 218 12.66 -12.62 -8.73
N HIS A 219 12.04 -13.72 -8.28
CA HIS A 219 12.40 -15.09 -8.69
C HIS A 219 11.19 -16.02 -8.95
N MET A 220 10.07 -15.47 -9.44
CA MET A 220 8.81 -16.20 -9.70
C MET A 220 8.91 -17.34 -10.73
N GLY A 221 10.00 -17.45 -11.47
CA GLY A 221 10.24 -18.52 -12.44
C GLY A 221 10.72 -19.85 -11.83
N ARG A 222 11.11 -19.88 -10.54
CA ARG A 222 11.78 -21.04 -9.91
C ARG A 222 10.84 -22.16 -9.41
N LEU A 223 9.82 -22.51 -10.18
CA LEU A 223 8.64 -23.24 -9.70
C LEU A 223 8.81 -24.70 -9.19
N GLN A 224 9.98 -25.35 -9.37
CA GLN A 224 10.16 -26.76 -8.96
C GLN A 224 11.20 -27.00 -7.88
N ASP A 225 12.24 -26.16 -7.81
CA ASP A 225 13.39 -26.38 -6.93
C ASP A 225 13.46 -25.37 -5.77
N ASP A 226 12.65 -24.30 -5.82
CA ASP A 226 12.64 -23.20 -4.85
C ASP A 226 11.22 -22.65 -4.68
N ASP A 227 11.00 -21.85 -3.64
CA ASP A 227 9.76 -21.09 -3.52
C ASP A 227 9.74 -19.99 -4.62
N PRO A 228 8.60 -19.69 -5.26
CA PRO A 228 8.52 -18.66 -6.30
C PRO A 228 8.66 -17.22 -5.77
N PHE A 229 8.68 -17.05 -4.45
CA PHE A 229 8.86 -15.78 -3.77
C PHE A 229 9.34 -16.02 -2.34
N ASP A 230 9.97 -15.01 -1.74
CA ASP A 230 10.23 -15.00 -0.29
C ASP A 230 9.16 -14.15 0.42
N VAL A 231 8.64 -14.61 1.56
CA VAL A 231 7.97 -13.70 2.51
C VAL A 231 9.05 -12.97 3.30
N LEU A 232 9.22 -11.67 3.07
CA LEU A 232 10.23 -10.86 3.77
C LEU A 232 9.77 -10.56 5.20
N TRP A 233 8.54 -10.09 5.33
CA TRP A 233 7.89 -9.87 6.62
C TRP A 233 6.37 -9.75 6.46
N THR A 234 5.70 -9.95 7.59
CA THR A 234 4.30 -9.57 7.80
C THR A 234 4.23 -8.70 9.05
N SER A 235 3.21 -7.87 9.19
CA SER A 235 3.03 -7.06 10.40
C SER A 235 2.94 -7.91 11.68
N SER A 236 2.65 -9.21 11.57
CA SER A 236 2.62 -10.14 12.70
C SER A 236 3.96 -10.83 13.00
N THR A 237 4.96 -10.72 12.12
CA THR A 237 6.28 -11.38 12.27
C THR A 237 7.44 -10.42 12.52
N THR A 238 7.24 -9.10 12.37
CA THR A 238 8.28 -8.11 12.68
C THR A 238 8.54 -8.02 14.18
N SER A 239 9.66 -7.40 14.57
CA SER A 239 9.91 -7.06 15.98
C SER A 239 8.88 -6.08 16.57
N MET A 240 8.14 -5.38 15.70
CA MET A 240 7.09 -4.41 16.06
C MET A 240 5.68 -5.00 16.07
N ALA A 241 5.51 -6.33 15.98
CA ALA A 241 4.21 -6.97 15.86
C ALA A 241 3.19 -6.54 16.94
N GLY A 242 3.64 -6.31 18.17
CA GLY A 242 2.76 -5.81 19.24
C GLY A 242 2.20 -4.42 18.97
N GLN A 243 2.97 -3.53 18.35
CA GLN A 243 2.54 -2.18 17.99
C GLN A 243 1.65 -2.18 16.75
N TYR A 244 1.94 -3.04 15.77
CA TYR A 244 1.02 -3.26 14.66
C TYR A 244 -0.33 -3.78 15.13
N ALA A 245 -0.37 -4.73 16.07
CA ALA A 245 -1.61 -5.28 16.60
C ALA A 245 -2.50 -4.24 17.32
N THR A 246 -1.90 -3.22 17.93
CA THR A 246 -2.64 -2.14 18.60
C THR A 246 -3.04 -1.03 17.63
N THR A 247 -2.26 -0.76 16.59
CA THR A 247 -2.47 0.41 15.71
C THR A 247 -3.13 0.10 14.37
N LEU A 248 -2.91 -1.07 13.78
CA LEU A 248 -3.51 -1.39 12.49
C LEU A 248 -5.00 -1.69 12.67
N GLY A 249 -5.81 -1.00 11.87
CA GLY A 249 -7.17 -1.39 11.54
C GLY A 249 -7.19 -2.18 10.24
N GLN A 250 -8.34 -2.28 9.58
CA GLN A 250 -8.42 -2.81 8.21
C GLN A 250 -7.51 -1.96 7.30
N THR A 251 -6.55 -2.58 6.62
CA THR A 251 -5.48 -1.86 5.90
C THR A 251 -5.95 -1.34 4.54
N TRP A 252 -6.84 -0.34 4.55
CA TRP A 252 -7.39 0.31 3.35
C TRP A 252 -6.36 1.20 2.65
N SER A 253 -5.55 1.90 3.45
CA SER A 253 -4.46 2.75 2.98
C SER A 253 -3.36 1.90 2.34
N ARG A 254 -3.03 2.18 1.09
CA ARG A 254 -1.97 1.48 0.36
C ARG A 254 -0.59 2.00 0.75
N PRO A 255 0.37 1.11 1.08
CA PRO A 255 1.74 1.52 1.32
C PRO A 255 2.40 2.17 0.11
N ALA A 256 2.83 3.42 0.27
CA ALA A 256 3.67 4.12 -0.69
C ALA A 256 5.12 3.69 -0.50
N LEU A 257 5.75 3.17 -1.55
CA LEU A 257 7.17 2.84 -1.57
C LEU A 257 7.97 4.08 -2.01
N THR A 258 8.99 4.42 -1.24
CA THR A 258 9.83 5.59 -1.47
C THR A 258 11.28 5.31 -1.09
N TYR A 259 12.20 6.23 -1.39
CA TYR A 259 13.64 6.00 -1.28
C TYR A 259 14.35 7.12 -0.53
N ALA A 260 15.47 6.81 0.12
CA ALA A 260 16.47 7.78 0.55
C ALA A 260 17.84 7.36 -0.01
N VAL A 261 18.59 8.32 -0.53
CA VAL A 261 19.90 8.07 -1.13
C VAL A 261 20.95 8.84 -0.34
N ALA A 262 21.97 8.14 0.15
CA ALA A 262 23.04 8.80 0.86
C ALA A 262 23.80 9.78 -0.06
N ASN A 263 23.99 11.00 0.45
CA ASN A 263 24.67 12.12 -0.19
C ASN A 263 24.12 12.49 -1.57
N ASP A 264 22.83 12.21 -1.82
CA ASP A 264 22.16 12.41 -3.11
C ASP A 264 22.93 11.77 -4.29
N SER A 265 23.71 10.71 -4.00
CA SER A 265 24.66 10.11 -4.93
C SER A 265 24.03 8.94 -5.68
N LEU A 266 23.89 9.10 -7.00
CA LEU A 266 23.37 8.08 -7.91
C LEU A 266 24.19 6.78 -7.90
N ALA A 267 25.47 6.84 -7.52
CA ALA A 267 26.35 5.68 -7.46
C ALA A 267 26.10 4.78 -6.24
N LEU A 268 25.32 5.24 -5.26
CA LEU A 268 24.99 4.48 -4.05
C LEU A 268 23.62 3.83 -4.18
N ALA A 269 23.47 2.65 -3.59
CA ALA A 269 22.18 1.99 -3.51
C ALA A 269 21.26 2.80 -2.58
N PRO A 270 20.00 3.05 -2.97
CA PRO A 270 19.02 3.70 -2.12
C PRO A 270 18.60 2.77 -0.98
N LYS A 271 18.23 3.35 0.14
CA LYS A 271 17.43 2.69 1.16
C LYS A 271 15.96 2.93 0.88
N ALA A 272 15.15 1.88 0.97
CA ALA A 272 13.74 1.94 0.64
C ALA A 272 12.87 1.96 1.89
N TYR A 273 11.81 2.77 1.87
CA TYR A 273 10.87 2.94 2.97
C TYR A 273 9.44 2.80 2.48
N LEU A 274 8.56 2.40 3.39
CA LEU A 274 7.12 2.39 3.19
C LEU A 274 6.47 3.44 4.06
N VAL A 275 5.52 4.18 3.47
CA VAL A 275 4.70 5.17 4.16
C VAL A 275 3.23 4.83 3.97
N PHE A 276 2.47 4.72 5.05
CA PHE A 276 1.05 4.35 5.01
C PHE A 276 0.27 4.84 6.21
N GLY A 277 -1.05 4.97 6.04
CA GLY A 277 -1.99 5.08 7.13
C GLY A 277 -2.31 3.71 7.74
N SER A 278 -2.59 3.66 9.04
CA SER A 278 -2.95 2.43 9.74
C SER A 278 -4.33 1.86 9.36
N GLY A 279 -5.06 2.49 8.45
CA GLY A 279 -6.29 1.97 7.88
C GLY A 279 -7.56 2.28 8.68
N TYR A 280 -8.67 1.62 8.33
CA TYR A 280 -10.00 1.79 8.91
C TYR A 280 -10.12 1.08 10.26
N ARG A 281 -10.66 1.77 11.26
CA ARG A 281 -10.86 1.20 12.59
C ARG A 281 -12.11 0.33 12.60
N ASP A 282 -11.92 -0.97 12.49
CA ASP A 282 -13.02 -1.94 12.66
C ASP A 282 -13.30 -2.17 14.16
N GLY A 283 -14.34 -1.49 14.65
CA GLY A 283 -14.87 -1.63 16.01
C GLY A 283 -14.06 -0.95 17.13
N GLY A 284 -14.18 -1.50 18.34
CA GLY A 284 -13.46 -1.01 19.52
C GLY A 284 -11.98 -1.43 19.56
N GLY A 285 -11.20 -0.80 20.43
CA GLY A 285 -9.79 -1.15 20.60
C GLY A 285 -8.94 -0.02 21.15
N ASP A 286 -7.63 -0.18 21.00
CA ASP A 286 -6.65 0.86 21.38
C ASP A 286 -6.98 2.19 20.68
N PRO A 287 -6.92 3.36 21.36
CA PRO A 287 -7.22 4.66 20.75
C PRO A 287 -6.38 5.02 19.52
N HIS A 288 -5.22 4.39 19.34
CA HIS A 288 -4.35 4.59 18.17
C HIS A 288 -4.78 3.77 16.95
N ARG A 289 -5.65 2.77 17.14
CA ARG A 289 -6.08 1.90 16.05
C ARG A 289 -6.73 2.70 14.93
N GLY A 290 -6.21 2.53 13.73
CA GLY A 290 -6.69 3.20 12.54
C GLY A 290 -6.34 4.69 12.50
N ARG A 291 -5.47 5.22 13.36
CA ARG A 291 -5.20 6.66 13.44
C ARG A 291 -3.72 7.04 13.39
N VAL A 292 -2.85 6.14 12.95
CA VAL A 292 -1.40 6.36 12.92
C VAL A 292 -0.89 6.33 11.48
N LEU A 293 -0.09 7.32 11.11
CA LEU A 293 0.76 7.28 9.92
C LEU A 293 2.09 6.63 10.28
N TRP A 294 2.49 5.66 9.47
CA TRP A 294 3.67 4.84 9.64
C TRP A 294 4.71 5.16 8.57
N ARG A 295 5.97 5.18 8.99
CA ARG A 295 7.15 5.08 8.12
C ARG A 295 8.00 3.93 8.63
N VAL A 296 8.29 2.98 7.75
CA VAL A 296 9.08 1.79 8.08
C VAL A 296 10.07 1.47 6.98
N ASP A 297 11.16 0.81 7.34
CA ASP A 297 12.07 0.18 6.40
C ASP A 297 11.30 -0.85 5.55
N ALA A 298 11.43 -0.76 4.23
CA ALA A 298 10.65 -1.60 3.32
C ALA A 298 11.08 -3.08 3.35
N LEU A 299 12.33 -3.36 3.72
CA LEU A 299 12.90 -4.70 3.79
C LEU A 299 12.53 -5.43 5.09
N THR A 300 12.40 -4.70 6.21
CA THR A 300 12.16 -5.31 7.54
C THR A 300 10.78 -5.03 8.12
N GLY A 301 10.09 -3.99 7.65
CA GLY A 301 8.83 -3.52 8.23
C GLY A 301 9.00 -2.86 9.60
N GLU A 302 10.22 -2.48 9.97
CA GLU A 302 10.56 -1.83 11.24
C GLU A 302 10.64 -0.31 11.08
N SER A 303 10.17 0.43 12.07
CA SER A 303 10.19 1.89 12.09
C SER A 303 11.53 2.40 12.58
N SER A 304 12.07 3.42 11.91
CA SER A 304 13.38 3.99 12.21
C SER A 304 13.38 5.04 13.32
N SER A 305 12.25 5.69 13.63
CA SER A 305 12.23 6.64 14.77
C SER A 305 10.85 7.11 15.23
N GLU A 306 9.91 7.38 14.33
CA GLU A 306 8.72 8.18 14.67
C GLU A 306 7.45 7.76 13.93
N ARG A 307 6.29 7.97 14.57
CA ARG A 307 4.95 7.66 14.06
C ARG A 307 4.02 8.83 14.33
N ALA A 308 3.23 9.22 13.35
CA ALA A 308 2.33 10.37 13.47
C ALA A 308 0.93 9.91 13.87
N LEU A 309 0.49 10.23 15.09
CA LEU A 309 -0.88 10.03 15.54
C LEU A 309 -1.76 11.17 15.05
N LEU A 310 -2.79 10.85 14.28
CA LEU A 310 -3.84 11.77 13.85
C LEU A 310 -4.76 12.09 15.03
N PRO A 311 -4.79 13.32 15.57
CA PRO A 311 -5.67 13.67 16.69
C PRO A 311 -7.16 13.54 16.33
N LEU A 312 -8.03 13.40 17.32
CA LEU A 312 -9.48 13.48 17.06
C LEU A 312 -9.84 14.92 16.69
N PRO A 313 -10.74 15.14 15.72
CA PRO A 313 -11.28 16.47 15.48
C PRO A 313 -12.21 16.88 16.63
N THR A 314 -12.58 18.16 16.65
CA THR A 314 -13.56 18.67 17.62
C THR A 314 -14.95 18.07 17.34
N THR A 315 -15.66 17.71 18.40
CA THR A 315 -17.03 17.16 18.31
C THR A 315 -17.98 18.07 17.53
N GLY A 316 -18.79 17.44 16.68
CA GLY A 316 -19.75 18.11 15.81
C GLY A 316 -19.15 18.79 14.57
N THR A 317 -17.85 18.62 14.31
CA THR A 317 -17.20 19.21 13.13
C THR A 317 -17.03 18.26 11.95
N THR A 318 -17.63 17.07 11.99
CA THR A 318 -17.48 16.01 10.99
C THR A 318 -18.83 15.36 10.65
N PHE A 319 -18.88 14.66 9.52
CA PHE A 319 -20.06 13.88 9.10
C PHE A 319 -20.16 12.55 9.84
N ASP A 320 -19.01 11.87 10.00
CA ASP A 320 -18.92 10.61 10.73
C ASP A 320 -18.65 10.78 12.22
N ALA A 321 -18.86 9.70 12.98
CA ALA A 321 -18.46 9.60 14.36
C ALA A 321 -16.94 9.72 14.51
N GLU A 322 -16.48 10.38 15.58
CA GLU A 322 -15.06 10.65 15.79
C GLU A 322 -14.18 9.39 15.76
N ASP A 323 -14.70 8.26 16.22
CA ASP A 323 -13.99 6.99 16.26
C ASP A 323 -13.81 6.34 14.87
N ASP A 324 -14.65 6.70 13.89
CA ASP A 324 -14.59 6.18 12.51
C ASP A 324 -13.61 6.97 11.63
N LEU A 325 -13.17 8.15 12.10
CA LEU A 325 -12.23 9.02 11.41
C LEU A 325 -10.82 8.48 11.48
N THR A 326 -10.44 7.82 10.40
CA THR A 326 -9.31 6.90 10.38
C THR A 326 -8.39 7.14 9.19
N ALA A 327 -7.23 6.49 9.23
CA ALA A 327 -6.11 6.64 8.33
C ALA A 327 -6.33 5.80 7.05
N VAL A 328 -7.48 5.99 6.38
CA VAL A 328 -7.98 5.14 5.29
C VAL A 328 -7.49 5.52 3.90
N ALA A 329 -7.21 6.80 3.65
CA ALA A 329 -6.72 7.26 2.35
C ALA A 329 -5.26 6.84 2.13
N ASP A 330 -4.80 6.75 0.88
CA ASP A 330 -3.38 6.53 0.62
C ASP A 330 -2.58 7.79 0.98
N VAL A 331 -1.33 7.57 1.39
CA VAL A 331 -0.39 8.67 1.62
C VAL A 331 0.29 9.05 0.31
N ALA A 332 0.24 10.34 -0.03
CA ALA A 332 0.91 10.88 -1.20
C ALA A 332 2.32 11.36 -0.81
N VAL A 333 3.35 10.66 -1.29
CA VAL A 333 4.75 11.02 -1.02
C VAL A 333 5.29 11.88 -2.16
N THR A 334 5.77 13.08 -1.83
CA THR A 334 6.51 13.92 -2.77
C THR A 334 7.96 13.46 -2.85
N SER A 335 8.51 13.53 -4.07
CA SER A 335 9.88 13.12 -4.34
C SER A 335 10.80 14.29 -4.65
N HIS A 336 12.06 14.19 -4.21
CA HIS A 336 13.17 15.01 -4.70
C HIS A 336 13.57 14.56 -6.11
N CYS A 337 13.73 15.52 -7.00
CA CYS A 337 14.17 15.28 -8.38
C CYS A 337 15.69 15.23 -8.55
N LEU A 338 16.43 14.84 -7.49
CA LEU A 338 17.89 14.84 -7.50
C LEU A 338 18.44 13.69 -8.33
N SER A 339 17.84 12.51 -8.21
CA SER A 339 18.03 11.39 -9.14
C SER A 339 16.92 11.32 -10.19
N ARG A 340 17.27 10.86 -11.40
CA ARG A 340 16.27 10.47 -12.42
C ARG A 340 15.67 9.08 -12.18
N TYR A 341 16.22 8.34 -11.21
CA TYR A 341 15.99 6.90 -11.06
C TYR A 341 15.20 6.56 -9.81
N TRP A 342 15.32 7.35 -8.74
CA TRP A 342 14.69 7.08 -7.46
C TRP A 342 13.68 8.19 -7.13
N GLY A 343 12.47 7.79 -6.72
CA GLY A 343 11.54 8.71 -6.08
C GLY A 343 11.98 8.96 -4.64
N GLU A 344 12.98 9.80 -4.45
CA GLU A 344 13.55 10.09 -3.12
C GLU A 344 12.55 10.86 -2.26
N MET A 345 12.09 10.34 -1.13
CA MET A 345 11.08 11.02 -0.29
C MET A 345 11.54 12.37 0.22
N GLN A 346 10.64 13.35 0.17
CA GLN A 346 10.78 14.64 0.83
C GLN A 346 9.70 14.85 1.88
N GLU A 347 8.43 14.82 1.47
CA GLU A 347 7.28 15.03 2.33
C GLU A 347 6.20 14.00 2.02
N ALA A 348 5.35 13.72 3.00
CA ALA A 348 4.11 12.99 2.83
C ALA A 348 2.92 13.91 3.08
N TYR A 349 1.90 13.75 2.25
CA TYR A 349 0.61 14.42 2.37
C TYR A 349 -0.47 13.38 2.59
N TYR A 350 -1.30 13.63 3.60
CA TYR A 350 -2.41 12.76 3.95
C TYR A 350 -3.64 13.61 4.20
N ALA A 351 -4.74 13.28 3.53
CA ALA A 351 -6.04 13.88 3.78
C ALA A 351 -6.96 12.85 4.42
N ASP A 352 -7.71 13.26 5.43
CA ASP A 352 -8.61 12.38 6.17
C ASP A 352 -10.09 12.67 5.92
N PRO A 353 -11.01 11.77 6.33
CA PRO A 353 -12.45 11.99 6.20
C PRO A 353 -13.00 13.15 7.06
N ALA A 354 -12.17 13.83 7.85
CA ALA A 354 -12.54 14.99 8.67
C ALA A 354 -12.18 16.33 7.99
N GLY A 355 -11.70 16.28 6.74
CA GLY A 355 -11.37 17.42 5.91
C GLY A 355 -9.99 17.98 6.21
N ARG A 356 -9.14 17.23 6.91
CA ARG A 356 -7.84 17.71 7.40
C ARG A 356 -6.75 17.22 6.47
N LEU A 357 -5.91 18.16 6.02
CA LEU A 357 -4.66 17.87 5.34
C LEU A 357 -3.52 17.92 6.34
N TYR A 358 -2.76 16.84 6.37
CA TYR A 358 -1.54 16.68 7.13
C TYR A 358 -0.36 16.72 6.19
N ARG A 359 0.74 17.30 6.69
CA ARG A 359 2.05 17.26 6.06
C ARG A 359 3.04 16.63 7.03
N TRP A 360 3.81 15.68 6.54
CA TRP A 360 4.86 15.00 7.29
C TRP A 360 6.19 15.14 6.55
N ASP A 361 7.21 15.72 7.19
CA ASP A 361 8.57 15.73 6.67
C ASP A 361 9.14 14.30 6.70
N LEU A 362 9.55 13.78 5.55
CA LEU A 362 10.12 12.45 5.40
C LEU A 362 11.60 12.47 5.01
N ALA A 363 12.17 13.65 4.79
CA ALA A 363 13.53 13.78 4.32
C ALA A 363 14.50 13.17 5.34
N ALA A 364 15.32 12.23 4.87
CA ALA A 364 16.43 11.71 5.66
C ALA A 364 17.58 12.74 5.67
N ALA A 365 18.45 12.65 6.67
CA ALA A 365 19.69 13.42 6.68
C ALA A 365 20.55 12.99 5.49
N THR A 366 21.10 13.96 4.75
CA THR A 366 21.85 13.72 3.52
C THR A 366 22.90 12.61 3.66
N SER A 367 23.69 12.59 4.73
CA SER A 367 24.76 11.59 4.92
C SER A 367 24.34 10.32 5.65
N ASP A 368 23.15 10.29 6.23
CA ASP A 368 22.65 9.22 7.09
C ASP A 368 21.18 8.97 6.81
N VAL A 369 20.92 8.00 5.93
CA VAL A 369 19.58 7.65 5.45
C VAL A 369 18.67 7.12 6.55
N ASP A 370 19.21 6.76 7.73
CA ASP A 370 18.45 6.29 8.88
C ASP A 370 18.10 7.40 9.88
N SER A 371 18.60 8.62 9.67
CA SER A 371 18.33 9.77 10.51
C SER A 371 17.30 10.69 9.86
N PHE A 372 16.24 11.03 10.59
CA PHE A 372 15.12 11.82 10.11
C PHE A 372 14.95 13.03 11.01
N PRO A 373 15.49 14.19 10.63
CA PRO A 373 15.56 15.32 11.54
C PRO A 373 14.24 16.10 11.66
N HIS A 374 13.26 15.93 10.75
CA HIS A 374 11.95 16.59 10.86
C HIS A 374 12.06 18.13 11.04
N VAL A 375 13.02 18.76 10.36
CA VAL A 375 13.35 20.17 10.58
C VAL A 375 12.21 21.06 10.10
N ALA A 376 11.59 20.72 8.97
CA ALA A 376 10.63 21.58 8.31
C ALA A 376 9.24 21.56 8.98
N ASP A 377 8.86 20.47 9.65
CA ASP A 377 7.55 20.31 10.28
C ASP A 377 7.56 20.51 11.80
N SER A 378 8.69 20.28 12.48
CA SER A 378 8.81 20.36 13.94
C SER A 378 9.96 21.17 14.48
N GLY A 379 10.85 21.66 13.62
CA GLY A 379 12.05 22.39 14.04
C GLY A 379 13.15 21.46 14.57
N GLY A 380 13.15 20.18 14.21
CA GLY A 380 14.28 19.27 14.46
C GLY A 380 14.00 18.06 15.36
N LYS A 381 12.79 17.97 15.94
CA LYS A 381 12.38 16.83 16.77
C LYS A 381 10.87 16.84 17.03
N TRP A 382 10.20 15.71 16.82
CA TRP A 382 8.82 15.52 17.27
C TRP A 382 8.75 15.32 18.79
N ALA A 383 7.81 16.03 19.42
CA ALA A 383 7.44 15.73 20.80
C ALA A 383 6.67 14.41 20.81
N LEU A 384 7.32 13.36 21.32
CA LEU A 384 6.73 12.03 21.45
C LEU A 384 5.99 11.90 22.79
N ASP A 385 4.88 11.19 22.77
CA ASP A 385 4.24 10.69 23.98
C ASP A 385 5.00 9.49 24.59
N ASP A 386 4.51 9.00 25.73
CA ASP A 386 5.09 7.86 26.45
C ASP A 386 5.08 6.54 25.64
N GLN A 387 4.32 6.49 24.53
CA GLN A 387 4.19 5.35 23.65
C GLN A 387 4.97 5.53 22.32
N GLY A 388 5.67 6.67 22.18
CA GLY A 388 6.51 6.98 21.03
C GLY A 388 5.73 7.46 19.81
N TYR A 389 4.58 8.11 20.00
CA TYR A 389 3.83 8.77 18.92
C TYR A 389 3.99 10.29 19.00
N ALA A 390 4.12 10.92 17.85
CA ALA A 390 4.02 12.36 17.70
C ALA A 390 2.60 12.74 17.30
N ALA A 391 2.05 13.81 17.88
CA ALA A 391 0.79 14.34 17.39
C ALA A 391 1.00 14.96 16.00
N ALA A 392 0.32 14.42 14.99
CA ALA A 392 0.34 14.97 13.64
C ALA A 392 -0.27 16.37 13.64
N LYS A 393 0.44 17.32 13.03
CA LYS A 393 -0.03 18.70 12.91
C LYS A 393 -0.83 18.86 11.63
N GLU A 394 -2.06 19.33 11.79
CA GLU A 394 -2.90 19.75 10.66
C GLU A 394 -2.24 20.93 9.95
N ALA A 395 -2.04 20.80 8.64
CA ALA A 395 -1.54 21.87 7.77
C ALA A 395 -2.68 22.79 7.33
N PHE A 396 -3.84 22.20 7.02
CA PHE A 396 -5.05 22.92 6.64
C PHE A 396 -6.29 22.06 6.89
N ARG A 397 -7.45 22.72 7.06
CA ARG A 397 -8.75 22.04 7.10
C ARG A 397 -9.73 22.67 6.12
N PHE A 398 -10.31 21.82 5.29
CA PHE A 398 -11.24 22.20 4.24
C PHE A 398 -12.68 22.14 4.78
N PRO A 399 -13.41 23.27 4.82
CA PRO A 399 -14.84 23.25 5.13
C PRO A 399 -15.62 22.62 3.96
N ALA A 400 -16.52 21.70 4.28
CA ALA A 400 -17.43 21.12 3.31
C ALA A 400 -18.34 22.19 2.70
N CYS A 401 -18.67 22.04 1.43
CA CYS A 401 -19.78 22.73 0.80
C CYS A 401 -21.09 22.12 1.31
N GLN A 402 -21.94 22.94 1.97
CA GLN A 402 -23.20 22.47 2.54
C GLN A 402 -24.44 23.22 2.04
N GLY A 403 -25.52 22.49 1.73
CA GLY A 403 -26.86 23.03 1.49
C GLY A 403 -27.88 22.05 0.89
N ASP A 404 -29.14 22.20 1.29
CA ASP A 404 -30.27 21.33 0.90
C ASP A 404 -30.81 21.76 -0.48
N GLY A 405 -30.17 21.31 -1.56
CA GLY A 405 -30.71 21.46 -2.91
C GLY A 405 -29.67 21.50 -4.02
N ASP A 406 -30.14 21.19 -5.23
CA ASP A 406 -29.34 21.33 -6.45
C ASP A 406 -28.83 22.76 -6.58
N TYR A 407 -27.50 22.92 -6.57
CA TYR A 407 -26.80 24.21 -6.63
C TYR A 407 -26.91 25.10 -5.37
N ALA A 408 -27.39 24.58 -4.24
CA ALA A 408 -27.35 25.25 -2.94
C ALA A 408 -26.06 24.85 -2.20
N CYS A 409 -25.03 25.69 -2.29
CA CYS A 409 -23.75 25.46 -1.62
C CYS A 409 -23.34 26.69 -0.79
N THR A 410 -23.11 26.48 0.51
CA THR A 410 -22.51 27.47 1.39
C THR A 410 -21.25 26.91 2.04
N ILE A 411 -20.17 27.68 1.99
CA ILE A 411 -18.90 27.36 2.64
C ILE A 411 -18.74 28.32 3.81
N GLY A 412 -18.87 27.79 5.02
CA GLY A 412 -18.78 28.52 6.28
C GLY A 412 -17.59 28.07 7.15
N PRO A 413 -17.36 28.74 8.29
CA PRO A 413 -16.36 28.30 9.24
C PRO A 413 -16.74 26.95 9.85
N ILE A 414 -15.73 26.10 10.06
CA ILE A 414 -15.93 24.79 10.66
C ILE A 414 -16.24 24.95 12.15
N ALA A 415 -17.40 24.46 12.59
CA ALA A 415 -17.83 24.51 13.99
C ALA A 415 -18.93 23.47 14.27
N ALA A 416 -19.16 23.16 15.55
CA ALA A 416 -20.19 22.19 15.96
C ALA A 416 -21.62 22.53 15.47
N ASN A 417 -21.90 23.82 15.25
CA ASN A 417 -23.16 24.33 14.68
C ASN A 417 -22.92 25.10 13.37
N GLY A 418 -21.78 24.86 12.72
CA GLY A 418 -21.36 25.50 11.47
C GLY A 418 -21.08 24.44 10.42
N ASN A 419 -20.20 24.77 9.48
CA ASN A 419 -19.87 23.78 8.46
C ASN A 419 -19.09 22.61 9.07
N LYS A 420 -19.26 21.43 8.48
CA LYS A 420 -18.40 20.27 8.78
C LYS A 420 -17.12 20.34 7.96
N GLY A 421 -16.11 19.57 8.35
CA GLY A 421 -14.96 19.31 7.49
C GLY A 421 -15.37 18.47 6.28
N ASP A 422 -14.73 18.73 5.15
CA ASP A 422 -14.96 17.99 3.90
C ASP A 422 -14.54 16.51 4.03
N VAL A 423 -15.07 15.63 3.19
CA VAL A 423 -14.83 14.17 3.31
C VAL A 423 -13.83 13.72 2.23
N PHE A 424 -12.58 13.47 2.62
CA PHE A 424 -11.57 12.90 1.72
C PHE A 424 -11.38 11.41 1.97
N THR A 425 -11.76 10.59 0.99
CA THR A 425 -11.45 9.15 0.96
C THR A 425 -10.39 8.79 -0.08
N PHE A 426 -10.06 9.74 -0.96
CA PHE A 426 -9.03 9.58 -1.99
C PHE A 426 -7.71 10.23 -1.55
N ALA A 427 -6.61 9.65 -2.02
CA ALA A 427 -5.28 10.20 -1.81
C ALA A 427 -5.16 11.59 -2.46
N PRO A 428 -4.46 12.54 -1.82
CA PRO A 428 -4.07 13.78 -2.49
C PRO A 428 -3.24 13.48 -3.74
N ALA A 429 -3.49 14.20 -4.83
CA ALA A 429 -2.59 14.20 -5.97
C ALA A 429 -1.55 15.30 -5.76
N VAL A 430 -0.28 14.91 -5.58
CA VAL A 430 0.83 15.84 -5.37
C VAL A 430 1.70 15.89 -6.61
N ILE A 431 2.07 17.10 -7.03
CA ILE A 431 3.07 17.32 -8.06
C ILE A 431 3.91 18.53 -7.68
N SER A 432 5.22 18.36 -7.71
CA SER A 432 6.17 19.47 -7.63
C SER A 432 6.67 19.82 -9.02
N LYS A 433 6.86 21.11 -9.28
CA LYS A 433 7.59 21.60 -10.44
C LYS A 433 8.91 22.14 -9.94
N ASN A 434 9.95 21.33 -10.15
CA ASN A 434 11.29 21.55 -9.60
C ASN A 434 11.34 21.41 -8.06
N ARG A 435 12.55 21.43 -7.50
CA ARG A 435 12.85 21.17 -6.08
C ARG A 435 12.04 22.05 -5.11
N ILE A 436 11.69 21.56 -3.91
CA ILE A 436 11.03 22.38 -2.85
C ILE A 436 12.07 23.11 -1.96
N ASP A 437 13.35 22.71 -2.01
CA ASP A 437 14.45 23.32 -1.24
C ASP A 437 15.58 23.93 -2.09
N GLY A 438 16.27 24.92 -1.52
CA GLY A 438 17.40 25.63 -2.15
C GLY A 438 18.68 24.79 -2.25
N VAL A 439 19.33 24.79 -3.41
CA VAL A 439 20.74 24.38 -3.58
C VAL A 439 21.34 25.64 -4.14
N ASP A 440 22.48 25.98 -3.59
CA ASP A 440 23.37 27.02 -4.06
C ASP A 440 23.87 26.76 -5.49
N ASP A 441 22.95 26.66 -6.47
CA ASP A 441 23.25 26.60 -7.90
C ASP A 441 22.48 27.72 -8.65
N PRO A 442 23.19 28.73 -9.17
CA PRO A 442 22.61 29.76 -10.03
C PRO A 442 22.22 29.25 -11.44
N GLY A 443 22.32 27.95 -11.72
CA GLY A 443 22.33 27.37 -13.07
C GLY A 443 21.03 26.92 -13.74
N SER A 444 19.82 27.15 -13.18
CA SER A 444 18.58 26.75 -13.90
C SER A 444 18.04 27.86 -14.81
N VAL A 445 17.57 27.46 -16.00
CA VAL A 445 17.07 28.32 -17.11
C VAL A 445 15.73 29.01 -16.78
N LEU A 446 15.11 28.67 -15.64
CA LEU A 446 13.82 29.22 -15.22
C LEU A 446 14.02 30.45 -14.31
N PRO A 447 13.21 31.52 -14.50
CA PRO A 447 13.14 32.63 -13.57
C PRO A 447 12.91 32.15 -12.13
N LEU A 448 13.49 32.84 -11.13
CA LEU A 448 13.34 32.49 -9.70
C LEU A 448 11.89 32.33 -9.24
N GLY A 449 10.92 33.03 -9.84
CA GLY A 449 9.50 32.92 -9.53
C GLY A 449 8.78 31.70 -10.13
N ASP A 450 9.43 30.96 -11.02
CA ASP A 450 8.93 29.72 -11.63
C ASP A 450 9.54 28.46 -10.99
N ARG A 451 10.33 28.65 -9.93
CA ARG A 451 10.96 27.58 -9.13
C ARG A 451 10.04 27.24 -7.94
N ASP A 452 10.13 26.01 -7.45
CA ASP A 452 9.53 25.57 -6.19
C ASP A 452 7.98 25.66 -6.13
N GLN A 453 7.31 25.27 -7.22
CA GLN A 453 5.84 25.22 -7.26
C GLN A 453 5.37 23.82 -6.86
N LEU A 454 4.66 23.72 -5.73
CA LEU A 454 3.95 22.51 -5.32
C LEU A 454 2.46 22.68 -5.60
N LEU A 455 1.87 21.74 -6.32
CA LEU A 455 0.43 21.61 -6.46
C LEU A 455 -0.02 20.37 -5.70
N ILE A 456 -1.00 20.57 -4.84
CA ILE A 456 -1.76 19.50 -4.19
C ILE A 456 -3.18 19.66 -4.70
N ALA A 457 -3.67 18.67 -5.42
CA ALA A 457 -5.06 18.59 -5.83
C ALA A 457 -5.78 17.55 -4.98
N LEU A 458 -6.95 17.91 -4.47
CA LEU A 458 -7.78 16.98 -3.69
C LEU A 458 -9.17 16.90 -4.31
N ALA A 459 -9.74 15.70 -4.30
CA ALA A 459 -11.14 15.50 -4.60
C ALA A 459 -11.80 14.95 -3.34
N SER A 460 -12.80 15.68 -2.84
CA SER A 460 -13.66 15.17 -1.80
C SER A 460 -14.84 14.42 -2.40
N GLY A 461 -15.51 13.65 -1.56
CA GLY A 461 -16.63 12.81 -1.93
C GLY A 461 -16.37 11.33 -1.66
N ASN A 462 -17.43 10.56 -1.75
CA ASN A 462 -17.43 9.12 -1.63
C ASN A 462 -17.99 8.53 -2.93
N PRO A 463 -17.44 7.41 -3.46
CA PRO A 463 -18.04 6.72 -4.59
C PRO A 463 -19.52 6.35 -4.39
N ASN A 464 -19.99 6.36 -3.13
CA ASN A 464 -21.38 6.29 -2.74
C ASN A 464 -21.84 7.59 -2.07
N ASP A 465 -21.78 8.74 -2.76
CA ASP A 465 -22.32 10.01 -2.24
C ASP A 465 -23.78 9.87 -1.76
N ALA A 466 -24.56 8.95 -2.35
CA ALA A 466 -25.91 8.58 -1.92
C ALA A 466 -26.00 7.61 -0.71
N ALA A 467 -24.88 7.08 -0.21
CA ALA A 467 -24.82 6.16 0.94
C ALA A 467 -24.14 6.77 2.17
N ILE A 468 -23.52 7.96 2.06
CA ILE A 468 -23.26 8.79 3.26
C ILE A 468 -24.61 9.14 3.94
N ASP A 469 -25.73 9.03 3.21
CA ASP A 469 -27.07 9.37 3.70
C ASP A 469 -28.08 8.20 3.79
N GLY A 470 -27.83 7.01 3.24
CA GLY A 470 -28.82 5.91 3.30
C GLY A 470 -30.17 6.19 2.60
N GLY A 471 -30.19 7.11 1.63
CA GLY A 471 -31.35 7.65 0.93
C GLY A 471 -32.03 8.86 1.61
N ASP A 472 -31.34 9.68 2.40
CA ASP A 472 -31.89 10.83 3.13
C ASP A 472 -32.03 12.08 2.26
N ASP A 473 -33.27 12.58 2.15
CA ASP A 473 -33.62 13.83 1.45
C ASP A 473 -33.02 15.07 2.16
N ASP A 474 -32.50 14.94 3.39
CA ASP A 474 -31.85 15.99 4.18
C ASP A 474 -30.30 16.03 4.00
N ASN A 475 -29.74 15.38 2.98
CA ASN A 475 -28.29 15.42 2.71
C ASN A 475 -27.83 16.80 2.24
N ASP A 476 -27.06 17.47 3.10
CA ASP A 476 -26.52 18.79 2.82
C ASP A 476 -25.12 18.76 2.19
N PHE A 477 -24.45 17.61 2.04
CA PHE A 477 -23.07 17.52 1.56
C PHE A 477 -22.94 17.55 0.03
N HIS A 478 -21.96 18.32 -0.48
CA HIS A 478 -21.57 18.32 -1.89
C HIS A 478 -20.08 18.05 -2.08
N SER A 479 -19.78 17.08 -2.96
CA SER A 479 -18.42 16.76 -3.39
C SER A 479 -17.72 17.95 -4.04
N SER A 480 -16.44 18.14 -3.71
CA SER A 480 -15.64 19.32 -4.06
C SER A 480 -14.28 18.93 -4.65
N ILE A 481 -13.71 19.80 -5.48
CA ILE A 481 -12.34 19.67 -6.00
C ILE A 481 -11.55 20.89 -5.54
N TYR A 482 -10.40 20.65 -4.91
CA TYR A 482 -9.49 21.65 -4.36
C TYR A 482 -8.19 21.71 -5.14
#